data_AF-A0A127PZK4-F1
#
_entry.id   AF-A0A127PZK4-F1
#
_cell.length_a   1.000
_cell.length_b   1.000
_cell.length_c   1.000
_cell.angle_alpha   90.00
_cell.angle_beta   90.00
_cell.angle_gamma   90.00
#
_symmetry.space_group_name_H-M   'P 1'
#
loop_
_entity.id
_entity.type
_entity.pdbx_description
1 polymer ?
#
loop_
_entity_poly.entity_id
_entity_poly.type
_entity_poly.pdbx_seq_one_letter_code
_entity_poly.pdbx_strand_id
1 'polypeptide(L)' 'MVLQNKDALAEYIHYYNNDRIKQKLKGLSPVQFRTQPLAA' A
#
# COMPACT_ATOMS: atom_id res chain seq x y z
N MET A 1 23.17 17.42 -4.99
CA MET A 1 22.08 17.60 -5.97
C MET A 1 21.06 16.47 -5.75
N VAL A 2 20.22 16.58 -4.71
CA VAL A 2 19.32 15.50 -4.26
C VAL A 2 17.88 15.98 -4.40
N LEU A 3 17.43 16.14 -5.65
CA LEU A 3 16.05 16.43 -5.98
C LEU A 3 15.78 15.85 -7.36
N GLN A 4 15.53 14.55 -7.44
CA GLN A 4 14.80 13.97 -8.58
C GLN A 4 13.80 12.94 -8.05
N ASN A 5 12.53 13.20 -8.38
CA ASN A 5 11.37 12.32 -8.26
C ASN A 5 10.62 12.26 -6.92
N LYS A 6 10.11 13.42 -6.46
CA LYS A 6 9.00 13.44 -5.48
C LYS A 6 7.78 12.65 -5.99
N ASP A 7 7.55 12.67 -7.30
CA ASP A 7 6.43 11.97 -7.94
C ASP A 7 6.60 10.46 -7.88
N ALA A 8 7.79 9.93 -8.23
CA ALA A 8 8.05 8.49 -8.11
C ALA A 8 7.99 8.01 -6.65
N LEU A 9 8.39 8.84 -5.68
CA LEU A 9 8.23 8.50 -4.26
C LEU A 9 6.76 8.46 -3.86
N ALA A 10 5.95 9.41 -4.32
CA ALA A 10 4.51 9.43 -4.04
C ALA A 10 3.79 8.23 -4.68
N GLU A 11 4.13 7.89 -5.93
CA GLU A 11 3.63 6.70 -6.62
C GLU A 11 4.05 5.42 -5.90
N TYR A 12 5.31 5.33 -5.46
CA TYR A 12 5.80 4.18 -4.71
C TYR A 12 5.05 4.03 -3.37
N ILE A 13 4.79 5.13 -2.66
CA ILE A 13 4.01 5.12 -1.42
C ILE A 13 2.56 4.68 -1.70
N HIS A 14 1.95 5.17 -2.78
CA HIS A 14 0.60 4.77 -3.18
C HIS A 14 0.53 3.28 -3.46
N TYR A 15 1.39 2.80 -4.36
CA TYR A 15 1.51 1.39 -4.71
C TYR A 15 1.68 0.52 -3.47
N TYR A 16 2.58 0.91 -2.55
CA TYR A 16 2.85 0.12 -1.36
C TYR A 16 1.67 0.04 -0.39
N ASN A 17 0.83 1.08 -0.32
CA ASN A 17 -0.30 1.13 0.62
C ASN A 17 -1.60 0.57 0.03
N ASN A 18 -1.84 0.76 -1.27
CA ASN A 18 -3.13 0.48 -1.91
C ASN A 18 -3.07 -0.69 -2.88
N ASP A 19 -1.98 -0.86 -3.62
CA ASP A 19 -2.00 -1.77 -4.77
C ASP A 19 -1.15 -3.03 -4.54
N ARG A 20 -0.30 -3.02 -3.51
CA ARG A 20 0.64 -4.11 -3.25
C ARG A 20 -0.10 -5.40 -2.85
N ILE A 21 -0.16 -6.34 -3.78
CA ILE A 21 -0.71 -7.68 -3.55
C ILE A 21 0.30 -8.55 -2.80
N LYS A 22 -0.14 -9.20 -1.73
CA LYS A 22 0.59 -10.28 -1.07
C LYS A 22 -0.34 -11.46 -0.84
N GLN A 23 0.16 -12.67 -1.04
CA GLN A 23 -0.59 -13.91 -0.78
C GLN A 23 -1.19 -13.94 0.63
N LYS A 24 -0.46 -13.43 1.64
CA LYS A 24 -0.92 -13.36 3.03
C LYS A 24 -2.13 -12.44 3.27
N LEU A 25 -2.39 -11.49 2.38
CA LEU A 25 -3.49 -10.54 2.50
C LEU A 25 -4.79 -11.07 1.89
N LYS A 26 -4.79 -12.32 1.37
CA LYS A 26 -5.98 -12.97 0.79
C LYS A 26 -6.66 -12.12 -0.30
N GLY A 27 -5.85 -11.46 -1.13
CA GLY A 27 -6.34 -10.59 -2.22
C GLY A 27 -6.67 -9.15 -1.81
N LEU A 28 -6.48 -8.78 -0.55
CA LEU A 28 -6.73 -7.42 -0.07
C LEU A 28 -5.50 -6.53 -0.24
N SER A 29 -5.74 -5.24 -0.44
CA SER A 29 -4.71 -4.22 -0.30
C SER A 29 -4.21 -4.10 1.14
N PRO A 30 -2.99 -3.56 1.35
CA PRO A 30 -2.46 -3.34 2.69
C PRO A 30 -3.30 -2.40 3.56
N VAL A 31 -4.00 -1.43 2.98
CA VAL A 31 -4.92 -0.56 3.74
C VAL A 31 -6.20 -1.33 4.10
N GLN A 32 -6.83 -2.03 3.17
CA GLN A 32 -8.05 -2.82 3.43
C GLN A 32 -7.84 -3.91 4.48
N PHE A 33 -6.67 -4.55 4.48
CA PHE A 33 -6.32 -5.53 5.50
C PHE A 33 -6.21 -4.91 6.90
N ARG A 34 -5.68 -3.68 7.00
CA ARG A 34 -5.52 -2.97 8.29
C ARG A 34 -6.84 -2.41 8.83
N THR A 35 -7.74 -2.02 7.94
CA THR A 35 -9.07 -1.48 8.31
C THR A 35 -10.12 -2.56 8.45
N GLN A 36 -9.75 -3.83 8.34
CA GLN A 36 -10.70 -4.92 8.46
C GLN A 36 -11.24 -4.96 9.89
N PRO A 37 -12.57 -4.93 10.09
CA PRO A 37 -13.12 -5.04 11.42
C PRO A 37 -12.75 -6.41 12.00
N LEU A 38 -12.37 -6.43 13.28
CA LEU A 38 -12.28 -7.68 14.02
C LEU A 38 -13.66 -8.33 13.95
N ALA A 39 -13.74 -9.54 13.40
CA ALA A 39 -14.97 -10.31 13.44
C ALA A 39 -15.37 -10.45 14.92
N ALA A 40 -16.58 -9.98 15.25
CA ALA A 40 -17.16 -10.06 16.59
C ALA A 40 -17.40 -11.51 17.01
#